data_AF-A0A366DUV1-F1
#
_entry.id   AF-A0A366DUV1-F1
#
_cell.length_a   1.000
_cell.length_b   1.000
_cell.length_c   1.000
_cell.angle_alpha   90.00
_cell.angle_beta   90.00
_cell.angle_gamma   90.00
#
_symmetry.space_group_name_H-M   'P 1'
#
loop_
_entity.id
_entity.type
_entity.pdbx_description
1 polymer ?
#
loop_
_entity_poly.entity_id
_entity_poly.type
_entity_poly.pdbx_seq_one_letter_code
_entity_poly.pdbx_strand_id
1 'polypeptide(L)' 'MDQPPHRTRRLGVADIAAVYGAEAVQHRIAQLRACGQHYAALAIEREIRSATGKEGMSA' A
#
# COMPACT_ATOMS: atom_id res chain seq x y z
N MET A 1 -1.63 8.66 -34.48
CA MET A 1 -2.11 9.13 -33.17
C MET A 1 -1.53 8.18 -32.12
N ASP A 2 -0.28 8.40 -31.76
CA ASP A 2 0.42 7.61 -30.74
C ASP A 2 0.04 8.14 -29.36
N GLN A 3 -1.04 7.59 -28.80
CA GLN A 3 -1.45 7.94 -27.45
C GLN A 3 -0.41 7.36 -26.47
N PRO A 4 0.30 8.19 -25.68
CA PRO A 4 1.24 7.68 -24.70
C PRO A 4 0.47 6.75 -23.75
N PRO A 5 1.06 5.61 -23.32
CA PRO A 5 0.39 4.71 -22.41
C PRO A 5 0.00 5.53 -21.19
N HIS A 6 -1.31 5.70 -20.97
CA HIS A 6 -1.83 6.24 -19.74
C HIS A 6 -1.14 5.46 -18.64
N ARG A 7 -0.26 6.11 -17.88
CA ARG A 7 0.31 5.52 -16.67
C ARG A 7 -0.87 5.34 -15.75
N THR A 8 -1.56 4.20 -15.86
CA THR A 8 -2.57 3.77 -14.91
C THR A 8 -1.87 3.82 -13.57
N ARG A 9 -2.15 4.89 -12.82
CA ARG A 9 -1.48 5.18 -11.56
C ARG A 9 -1.73 3.96 -10.70
N ARG A 10 -0.67 3.19 -10.42
CA ARG A 10 -0.79 1.97 -9.62
C ARG A 10 -1.37 2.40 -8.28
N LEU A 11 -2.49 1.80 -7.90
CA LEU A 11 -3.10 2.03 -6.60
C LEU A 11 -2.14 1.52 -5.54
N GLY A 12 -1.69 2.41 -4.65
CA GLY A 12 -0.83 2.05 -3.53
C GLY A 12 -1.63 1.76 -2.27
N VAL A 13 -0.98 1.18 -1.27
CA VAL A 13 -1.59 0.90 0.04
C VAL A 13 -2.04 2.19 0.74
N ALA A 14 -1.37 3.32 0.49
CA ALA A 14 -1.80 4.63 0.99
C ALA A 14 -3.15 5.05 0.40
N ASP A 15 -3.36 4.84 -0.91
CA ASP A 15 -4.65 5.13 -1.56
C ASP A 15 -5.75 4.21 -1.00
N ILE A 16 -5.44 2.95 -0.73
CA ILE A 16 -6.36 2.00 -0.09
C ILE A 16 -6.71 2.46 1.34
N ALA A 17 -5.71 2.88 2.13
CA ALA A 17 -5.92 3.39 3.48
C ALA A 17 -6.75 4.67 3.50
N ALA A 18 -6.62 5.54 2.49
CA ALA A 18 -7.45 6.75 2.36
C ALA A 18 -8.93 6.44 2.11
N VAL A 19 -9.24 5.34 1.40
CA VAL A 19 -10.62 4.94 1.09
C VAL A 19 -11.25 4.10 2.21
N TYR A 20 -10.50 3.15 2.77
CA TYR A 20 -11.03 2.16 3.72
C TYR A 20 -10.61 2.39 5.18
N GLY A 21 -9.70 3.33 5.42
CA GLY A 21 -9.12 3.61 6.74
C GLY A 21 -7.90 2.73 7.07
N ALA A 22 -7.00 3.30 7.87
CA ALA A 22 -5.78 2.61 8.30
C ALA A 22 -6.09 1.34 9.13
N GLU A 23 -7.09 1.38 10.00
CA GLU A 23 -7.52 0.23 10.82
C GLU A 23 -7.95 -0.98 9.96
N ALA A 24 -8.67 -0.75 8.86
CA ALA A 24 -9.09 -1.82 7.96
C ALA A 24 -7.88 -2.50 7.30
N VAL A 25 -6.85 -1.72 6.96
CA VAL A 25 -5.59 -2.24 6.42
C VAL A 25 -4.83 -3.05 7.47
N GLN A 26 -4.75 -2.57 8.72
CA GLN A 26 -4.11 -3.30 9.82
C GLN A 26 -4.82 -4.62 10.13
N HIS A 27 -6.15 -4.61 10.20
CA HIS A 27 -6.94 -5.81 10.38
C HIS A 27 -6.70 -6.82 9.25
N ARG A 28 -6.61 -6.35 8.00
CA ARG A 28 -6.30 -7.21 6.86
C ARG A 28 -4.89 -7.82 6.95
N ILE A 29 -3.90 -7.05 7.38
CA ILE A 29 -2.54 -7.55 7.62
C ILE A 29 -2.56 -8.66 8.69
N ALA A 30 -3.30 -8.47 9.79
CA ALA A 30 -3.46 -9.48 10.82
C ALA A 30 -4.11 -10.77 10.29
N GLN A 31 -5.15 -10.65 9.47
CA GLN A 31 -5.78 -11.80 8.81
C GLN A 31 -4.79 -12.54 7.89
N LEU A 32 -4.01 -11.82 7.08
CA LEU A 32 -3.00 -12.44 6.21
C LEU A 32 -1.97 -13.23 7.02
N ARG A 33 -1.54 -12.70 8.17
CA ARG A 33 -0.64 -13.40 9.10
C ARG A 33 -1.29 -14.66 9.66
N ALA A 34 -2.54 -14.58 10.12
CA ALA A 34 -3.29 -15.71 10.66
C ALA A 34 -3.51 -16.84 9.62
N CYS A 35 -3.69 -16.48 8.34
CA CYS A 35 -3.82 -17.44 7.24
C CYS A 35 -2.47 -17.98 6.71
N GLY A 36 -1.34 -17.65 7.33
CA GLY A 36 -0.01 -18.07 6.89
C GLY A 36 0.54 -17.33 5.66
N GLN A 37 -0.13 -16.28 5.18
CA GLN A 37 0.30 -15.46 4.05
C GLN A 37 1.33 -14.40 4.46
N HIS A 38 2.45 -14.85 5.03
CA HIS A 38 3.45 -13.98 5.64
C HIS A 38 4.07 -12.98 4.66
N TYR A 39 4.39 -13.42 3.43
CA TYR A 39 4.99 -12.55 2.42
C TYR A 39 4.03 -11.46 1.92
N ALA A 40 2.72 -11.75 1.84
CA ALA A 40 1.72 -10.76 1.46
C ALA A 40 1.58 -9.67 2.53
N ALA A 41 1.53 -10.07 3.80
CA ALA A 41 1.54 -9.13 4.92
C ALA A 41 2.81 -8.25 4.92
N LEU A 42 3.98 -8.87 4.75
CA LEU A 42 5.26 -8.15 4.70
C LEU A 42 5.35 -7.16 3.53
N ALA A 43 4.82 -7.50 2.36
CA ALA A 43 4.82 -6.60 1.20
C ALA A 43 4.02 -5.32 1.48
N ILE A 44 2.83 -5.45 2.08
CA ILE A 44 1.97 -4.32 2.44
C ILE A 44 2.66 -3.45 3.51
N GLU A 45 3.23 -4.05 4.54
CA GLU A 45 3.95 -3.32 5.60
C GLU A 45 5.17 -2.55 5.06
N ARG A 46 5.91 -3.15 4.12
CA ARG A 46 7.03 -2.48 3.44
C ARG A 46 6.55 -1.29 2.62
N GLU A 47 5.43 -1.43 1.93
CA GLU A 47 4.86 -0.34 1.14
C GLU A 47 4.41 0.81 2.03
N ILE A 48 3.73 0.54 3.15
CA ILE A 48 3.35 1.55 4.15
C ILE A 48 4.58 2.29 4.66
N ARG A 49 5.62 1.55 5.08
CA ARG A 49 6.88 2.14 5.55
C ARG A 49 7.57 3.00 4.48
N SER A 50 7.51 2.57 3.22
CA SER A 50 8.12 3.31 2.11
C SER A 50 7.34 4.56 1.76
N ALA A 51 6.02 4.56 1.96
CA ALA A 51 5.18 5.72 1.76
C ALA A 51 5.44 6.79 2.84
N THR A 52 5.49 6.40 4.12
CA THR A 52 5.76 7.35 5.21
C THR A 52 7.18 7.92 5.18
N GLY A 53 8.16 7.15 4.70
CA GLY A 53 9.53 7.64 4.51
C GLY A 53 9.70 8.63 3.35
N LYS A 54 8.80 8.62 2.36
CA LYS A 54 8.84 9.57 1.22
C LYS A 54 8.26 10.94 1.57
N GLU A 55 7.34 11.02 2.53
CA GLU A 55 6.78 12.30 3.01
C GLU A 55 7.79 13.11 3.84
N GLY A 56 8.86 12.48 4.37
CA GLY A 56 9.89 13.15 5.18
C GLY A 56 11.12 13.69 4.42
N MET A 57 11.24 13.45 3.10
CA MET A 57 12.38 13.90 2.27
C MET A 57 11.97 15.05 1.31
N SER A 58 10.89 15.75 1.62
CA SER A 58 10.44 16.95 0.92
C SER A 58 10.11 18.03 1.95
N ALA A 59 11.14 18.46 2.69
CA ALA A 59 11.14 19.65 3.53
C ALA A 59 12.46 20.37 3.36
#